data_AF-A0A7X7SBL9-F1
#
_entry.id   AF-A0A7X7SBL9-F1
#
_cell.length_a   1.000
_cell.length_b   1.000
_cell.length_c   1.000
_cell.angle_alpha   90.00
_cell.angle_beta   90.00
_cell.angle_gamma   90.00
#
_symmetry.space_group_name_H-M   'P 1'
#
loop_
_entity.id
_entity.type
_entity.pdbx_description
1 polymer ?
#
loop_
_entity_poly.entity_id
_entity_poly.type
_entity_poly.pdbx_seq_one_letter_code
_entity_poly.pdbx_strand_id
1 'polypeptide(L)'
;MTPGLKRAVWILNTCGLVFYLVWLATMGDKPFLREQDGIVYFLPVLPFFFVYMLMLEPRPGKPEAPPPPSAETPPDAPRDAP
;
A
#
# COMPACT_ATOMS: atom_id res chain seq x y z
N MET A 1 11.45 -5.11 10.20
CA MET A 1 12.42 -5.06 9.08
C MET A 1 13.22 -3.77 9.19
N THR A 2 14.52 -3.79 8.93
CA THR A 2 15.29 -2.56 8.78
C THR A 2 14.89 -1.85 7.47
N PRO A 3 14.96 -0.51 7.40
CA PRO A 3 14.59 0.22 6.19
C PRO A 3 15.44 -0.18 4.98
N GLY A 4 16.70 -0.58 5.19
CA GLY A 4 17.55 -1.14 4.15
C GLY A 4 17.05 -2.47 3.60
N LEU A 5 16.63 -3.40 4.48
CA LEU A 5 16.08 -4.69 4.06
C LEU A 5 14.76 -4.53 3.30
N LYS A 6 13.89 -3.61 3.72
CA LYS A 6 12.64 -3.28 3.02
C LYS A 6 12.91 -2.85 1.58
N ARG A 7 13.86 -1.93 1.39
CA ARG A 7 14.28 -1.45 0.06
C ARG A 7 14.88 -2.56 -0.80
N ALA A 8 15.74 -3.39 -0.22
CA ALA A 8 16.37 -4.50 -0.93
C ALA A 8 15.32 -5.52 -1.44
N VAL A 9 14.36 -5.89 -0.59
CA VAL A 9 13.24 -6.78 -0.98
C VAL A 9 12.42 -6.14 -2.10
N TRP A 10 12.13 -4.84 -1.99
CA TRP A 10 11.40 -4.11 -3.04
C TRP A 10 12.13 -4.14 -4.39
N ILE A 11 13.41 -3.76 -4.40
CA ILE A 11 14.22 -3.75 -5.63
C ILE A 11 14.31 -5.15 -6.22
N LEU A 12 14.58 -6.17 -5.41
CA LEU A 12 14.68 -7.54 -5.88
C LEU A 12 13.34 -8.03 -6.47
N ASN A 13 12.22 -7.69 -5.83
CA ASN A 13 10.88 -8.00 -6.31
C ASN A 13 10.58 -7.31 -7.64
N THR A 14 10.92 -6.02 -7.78
CA THR A 14 10.77 -5.29 -9.04
C THR A 14 11.62 -5.91 -10.15
N CYS A 15 12.89 -6.18 -9.88
CA CYS A 15 13.80 -6.79 -10.85
C CYS A 15 13.31 -8.18 -11.29
N GLY A 16 12.87 -9.02 -10.35
CA GLY A 16 12.32 -10.34 -10.66
C GLY A 16 11.06 -10.27 -11.52
N LEU A 17 10.14 -9.34 -11.20
CA LEU A 17 8.93 -9.12 -11.99
C LEU A 17 9.26 -8.65 -13.41
N VAL A 18 10.11 -7.63 -13.56
CA VAL A 18 10.48 -7.10 -14.88
C VAL A 18 11.20 -8.16 -15.70
N PHE A 19 12.15 -8.89 -15.11
CA PHE A 19 12.85 -9.98 -15.78
C PHE A 19 11.88 -11.06 -16.25
N TYR A 20 10.92 -11.45 -15.40
CA TYR A 20 9.90 -12.43 -15.73
C TYR A 20 9.00 -11.96 -16.89
N LEU A 21 8.57 -10.71 -16.89
CA LEU A 21 7.76 -10.13 -17.96
C LEU A 21 8.54 -10.04 -19.28
N VAL A 22 9.81 -9.65 -19.23
CA VAL A 22 10.69 -9.63 -20.42
C VAL A 22 10.84 -11.04 -20.97
N TRP A 23 11.13 -12.03 -20.11
CA TRP A 23 11.23 -13.42 -20.50
C TRP A 23 9.94 -13.92 -21.16
N LEU A 24 8.78 -13.62 -20.56
CA LEU A 24 7.48 -13.97 -21.11
C LEU A 24 7.23 -13.32 -22.48
N ALA A 25 7.61 -12.05 -22.65
CA ALA A 25 7.51 -11.34 -23.92
C ALA A 25 8.44 -11.95 -25.00
N THR A 26 9.61 -12.48 -24.61
CA THR A 26 10.51 -13.18 -25.54
C THR A 26 10.04 -14.59 -25.93
N MET A 27 9.05 -15.16 -25.23
CA MET A 27 8.38 -16.42 -25.65
C MET A 27 7.35 -16.23 -26.78
N GLY A 28 7.28 -15.02 -27.35
CA GLY A 28 6.36 -14.46 -28.34
C GLY A 28 5.89 -15.31 -29.54
N ASP A 29 6.55 -16.42 -29.86
CA ASP A 29 6.16 -17.29 -30.97
C ASP A 29 5.07 -18.31 -30.61
N LYS A 30 4.69 -18.42 -29.33
CA LYS A 30 3.64 -19.34 -28.87
C LYS A 30 2.32 -18.59 -28.63
N PRO A 31 1.14 -19.16 -28.93
CA PRO A 31 -0.16 -18.50 -28.77
C PRO A 31 -0.62 -18.39 -27.29
N PHE A 32 0.26 -17.99 -26.37
CA PHE A 32 -0.03 -17.90 -24.93
C PHE A 32 -1.07 -16.84 -24.58
N LEU A 33 -1.29 -15.82 -25.42
CA LEU A 33 -2.33 -14.80 -25.16
C LEU A 33 -3.75 -15.27 -25.51
N ARG A 34 -3.92 -16.43 -26.18
CA ARG A 34 -5.20 -16.87 -26.75
C ARG A 34 -5.76 -18.16 -26.13
N GLU A 35 -4.93 -18.93 -25.42
CA GLU A 35 -5.29 -20.20 -24.79
C GLU A 35 -5.25 -20.11 -23.26
N GLN A 36 -6.01 -20.97 -22.58
CA GLN A 36 -6.03 -21.06 -21.10
C GLN A 36 -4.63 -21.22 -20.48
N ASP A 37 -3.67 -21.76 -21.24
CA ASP A 37 -2.26 -21.86 -20.85
C ASP A 37 -1.63 -20.49 -20.53
N GLY A 38 -2.11 -19.41 -21.14
CA GLY A 38 -1.70 -18.04 -20.83
C GLY A 38 -1.84 -17.68 -19.37
N ILE A 39 -2.93 -18.10 -18.72
CA ILE A 39 -3.21 -17.81 -17.31
C ILE A 39 -2.16 -18.44 -16.40
N VAL A 40 -1.66 -19.64 -16.74
CA VAL A 40 -0.64 -20.32 -15.97
C VAL A 40 0.67 -19.52 -15.97
N TYR A 41 1.01 -18.88 -17.08
CA TYR A 41 2.17 -17.98 -17.17
C TYR A 41 1.98 -16.63 -16.47
N PHE A 42 0.75 -16.21 -16.19
CA PHE A 42 0.52 -15.02 -15.36
C PHE A 42 0.47 -15.34 -13.86
N LEU A 43 0.30 -16.61 -13.48
CA LEU A 43 0.23 -17.01 -12.08
C LEU A 43 1.45 -16.57 -11.24
N PRO A 44 2.70 -16.65 -11.75
CA PRO A 44 3.87 -16.17 -11.02
C PRO A 44 3.91 -14.65 -10.84
N VAL A 45 3.11 -13.87 -11.58
CA VAL A 45 3.05 -12.41 -11.44
C VAL A 45 2.33 -11.99 -10.15
N LEU A 46 1.33 -12.76 -9.70
CA LEU A 46 0.55 -12.48 -8.48
C LEU A 46 1.40 -12.29 -7.22
N PRO A 47 2.33 -13.20 -6.83
CA PRO A 47 3.13 -13.02 -5.62
C PRO A 47 3.97 -11.74 -5.64
N PHE A 48 4.46 -11.28 -6.81
CA PHE A 48 5.18 -10.01 -6.90
C PHE A 48 4.30 -8.81 -6.52
N PHE A 49 3.01 -8.84 -6.88
CA PHE A 49 2.04 -7.82 -6.46
C PHE A 49 1.77 -7.87 -4.95
N PHE A 50 1.64 -9.06 -4.36
CA PHE A 50 1.44 -9.21 -2.92
C PHE A 50 2.61 -8.67 -2.11
N VAL A 51 3.86 -8.78 -2.59
CA VAL A 51 5.01 -8.15 -1.92
C VAL A 51 4.86 -6.63 -1.85
N TYR A 52 4.39 -5.97 -2.92
CA TYR A 52 4.10 -4.53 -2.86
C TYR A 52 2.97 -4.23 -1.87
N MET A 53 1.91 -5.04 -1.88
CA MET A 53 0.75 -4.85 -0.99
C MET A 53 1.13 -5.01 0.50
N LEU A 54 1.95 -6.00 0.83
CA LEU A 54 2.42 -6.23 2.20
C LEU A 54 3.44 -5.19 2.68
N MET A 55 4.14 -4.53 1.75
CA MET A 55 5.14 -3.50 2.08
C MET A 55 4.58 -2.08 2.11
N LEU A 56 3.34 -1.89 1.66
CA LEU A 56 2.60 -0.64 1.87
C LEU A 56 2.43 -0.44 3.37
N GLU A 57 3.01 0.63 3.89
CA GLU A 57 2.75 1.03 5.26
C GLU A 57 1.29 1.45 5.37
N PRO A 58 0.55 0.98 6.40
CA PRO A 58 -0.75 1.54 6.72
C PRO A 58 -0.59 3.05 6.79
N ARG A 59 -1.41 3.80 6.03
CA ARG A 59 -1.41 5.25 6.15
C ARG A 59 -1.59 5.57 7.63
N PRO A 60 -0.70 6.36 8.26
CA PRO A 60 -0.94 6.79 9.62
C PRO A 60 -2.31 7.47 9.59
N GLY A 61 -3.25 6.91 10.38
CA GLY A 61 -4.58 7.48 10.51
C GLY A 61 -4.42 8.97 10.77
N LYS A 62 -5.16 9.78 10.01
CA LYS A 62 -5.23 11.23 10.23
C LYS A 62 -5.34 11.45 11.74
N PRO A 63 -4.44 12.21 12.39
CA PRO A 63 -4.55 12.46 13.82
C PRO A 63 -5.97 12.93 14.07
N GLU A 64 -6.71 12.17 14.86
CA GLU A 64 -8.03 12.57 15.33
C GLU A 64 -7.83 13.94 15.95
N ALA A 65 -8.43 14.97 15.32
CA ALA A 65 -8.23 16.34 15.75
C ALA A 65 -8.57 16.39 17.25
N PRO A 66 -7.73 17.02 18.08
CA PRO A 66 -7.99 17.09 19.51
C PRO A 66 -9.40 17.66 19.72
N PRO A 67 -10.19 17.10 20.65
CA PRO A 67 -11.54 17.58 20.90
C PRO A 67 -11.50 19.10 21.12
N PRO A 68 -12.46 19.86 20.54
CA PRO A 68 -12.46 21.31 20.69
C PRO A 68 -12.43 21.66 22.17
N PRO A 69 -11.66 22.69 22.57
CA PRO A 69 -11.55 23.07 23.97
C PRO A 69 -12.95 23.28 24.52
N SER A 70 -13.33 22.48 25.51
CA SER A 70 -14.56 22.66 26.28
C SER A 70 -14.66 24.13 26.61
N ALA A 71 -15.73 24.78 26.16
CA ALA A 71 -16.00 26.17 26.43
C ALA A 71 -15.89 26.38 27.94
N GLU A 72 -14.79 27.03 28.37
CA GLU A 72 -14.69 27.61 29.70
C GLU A 72 -15.93 28.48 29.86
N THR A 73 -16.82 28.05 30.74
CA THR A 73 -17.97 28.86 31.12
C THR A 73 -17.39 30.01 31.93
N PRO A 74 -17.51 31.29 31.50
CA PRO A 74 -16.92 32.39 32.26
C PRO A 74 -17.55 32.42 33.66
N PRO A 75 -16.75 32.60 34.73
CA PRO A 75 -17.27 32.82 36.05
C PRO A 75 -17.92 34.22 36.10
N ASP A 76 -18.98 34.33 36.89
CA ASP A 76 -19.58 35.59 37.35
C ASP A 76 -20.42 36.38 36.33
N ALA A 77 -21.71 36.04 36.25
CA ALA A 77 -22.74 37.06 36.08
C ALA A 77 -23.22 37.48 37.48
N PRO A 78 -23.12 38.76 37.88
CA PRO A 78 -23.70 39.24 39.13
C PRO A 78 -25.21 38.97 39.09
N ARG A 79 -25.69 38.17 40.04
CA ARG A 79 -27.13 38.16 40.34
C ARG A 79 -27.41 39.45 41.10
N ASP A 80 -27.74 40.49 40.35
CA ASP A 80 -28.32 41.70 40.91
C ASP A 80 -29.51 41.31 41.80
N ALA A 81 -29.48 41.90 42.99
CA ALA A 81 -30.28 41.60 44.17
C ALA A 81 -31.74 42.11 44.04
N PRO A 82 -32.61 41.87 45.05
CA PRO A 82 -34.07 41.68 44.91
C PRO A 82 -34.89 42.89 44.43
#